data_AF-A0A5K1DE89-F1
#
_entry.id   AF-A0A5K1DE89-F1
#
_cell.length_a   1.000
_cell.length_b   1.000
_cell.length_c   1.000
_cell.angle_alpha   90.00
_cell.angle_beta   90.00
_cell.angle_gamma   90.00
#
_symmetry.space_group_name_H-M   'P 1'
#
loop_
_entity.id
_entity.type
_entity.pdbx_description
1 polymer ?
#
loop_
_entity_poly.entity_id
_entity_poly.type
_entity_poly.pdbx_seq_one_letter_code
_entity_poly.pdbx_strand_id
1 'polypeptide(L)'
;MDRTEIVFFDVETSVPFRSGQKHALLEFGAIVVCPRRLEELRSYSTLVRPADLSCVSPTSVRCNGITRDALSTAPSFHQVAELVYDMLNGRVWAGHNILRFDCLRIREAFAEIGRPAPEPKGIIDSLELLTR
;
A
#
# COMPACT_ATOMS: atom_id res chain seq x y z
N MET A 1 0.64 19.08 14.64
CA MET A 1 -0.82 18.87 14.77
C MET A 1 -1.06 17.38 14.96
N ASP A 2 -1.88 17.02 15.95
CA ASP A 2 -2.20 15.63 16.24
C ASP A 2 -3.19 15.08 15.18
N ARG A 3 -2.67 14.42 14.13
CA ARG A 3 -3.49 13.72 13.12
C ARG A 3 -4.22 12.53 13.71
N THR A 4 -5.52 12.67 13.99
CA THR A 4 -6.33 11.59 14.62
C THR A 4 -7.17 10.81 13.61
N GLU A 5 -7.05 11.13 12.32
CA GLU A 5 -7.78 10.44 11.27
C GLU A 5 -7.33 8.98 11.12
N ILE A 6 -8.27 8.14 10.69
CA ILE A 6 -7.98 6.75 10.34
C ILE A 6 -7.72 6.71 8.84
N VAL A 7 -6.64 6.08 8.42
CA VAL A 7 -6.40 5.77 7.01
C VAL A 7 -6.60 4.28 6.79
N PHE A 8 -7.58 3.94 5.97
CA PHE A 8 -7.72 2.59 5.44
C PHE A 8 -6.87 2.50 4.18
N PHE A 9 -5.96 1.56 4.10
CA PHE A 9 -5.18 1.35 2.88
C PHE A 9 -4.97 -0.13 2.60
N ASP A 10 -4.75 -0.41 1.33
CA ASP A 10 -4.54 -1.73 0.76
C ASP A 10 -3.53 -1.61 -0.39
N VAL A 11 -2.77 -2.67 -0.62
CA VAL A 11 -1.78 -2.71 -1.70
C VAL A 11 -1.88 -3.96 -2.56
N GLU A 12 -1.75 -3.75 -3.86
CA GLU A 12 -1.57 -4.86 -4.79
C GLU A 12 -0.10 -5.08 -5.09
N THR A 13 0.30 -6.34 -5.21
CA THR A 13 1.70 -6.71 -5.46
C THR A 13 1.84 -7.76 -6.55
N SER A 14 3.05 -7.90 -7.07
CA SER A 14 3.39 -9.05 -7.89
C SER A 14 3.37 -10.32 -7.04
N VAL A 15 2.94 -11.43 -7.63
CA VAL A 15 3.07 -12.76 -7.03
C VAL A 15 4.47 -13.31 -7.30
N PRO A 16 5.31 -13.55 -6.28
CA PRO A 16 6.67 -14.07 -6.46
C PRO A 16 6.68 -15.44 -7.16
N PHE A 17 7.67 -15.69 -8.03
CA PHE A 17 7.81 -16.96 -8.76
C PHE A 17 8.50 -18.05 -7.93
N ARG A 18 9.29 -17.65 -6.93
CA ARG A 18 10.07 -18.55 -6.07
C ARG A 18 9.92 -18.12 -4.61
N SER A 19 10.00 -19.10 -3.71
CA SER A 19 10.10 -18.82 -2.28
C SER A 19 11.31 -17.92 -2.00
N GLY A 20 11.11 -16.84 -1.25
CA GLY A 20 12.14 -15.85 -0.92
C GLY A 20 12.32 -14.71 -1.94
N GLN A 21 11.64 -14.74 -3.09
CA GLN A 21 11.60 -13.57 -3.98
C GLN A 21 10.71 -12.47 -3.37
N LYS A 22 11.18 -11.22 -3.44
CA LYS A 22 10.45 -10.05 -2.94
C LYS A 22 9.20 -9.75 -3.76
N HIS A 23 8.20 -9.18 -3.11
CA HIS A 23 7.03 -8.60 -3.76
C HIS A 23 7.42 -7.25 -4.37
N ALA A 24 6.94 -6.97 -5.57
CA ALA A 24 6.93 -5.62 -6.12
C ALA A 24 5.57 -4.97 -5.85
N LEU A 25 5.55 -3.75 -5.34
CA LEU A 25 4.34 -2.95 -5.18
C LEU A 25 3.81 -2.52 -6.55
N LEU A 26 2.56 -2.86 -6.87
CA LEU A 26 1.92 -2.60 -8.17
C LEU A 26 0.76 -1.60 -8.07
N GLU A 27 0.11 -1.49 -6.91
CA GLU A 27 -0.91 -0.49 -6.64
C GLU A 27 -0.85 -0.06 -5.17
N PHE A 28 -1.19 1.20 -4.92
CA PHE A 28 -1.48 1.71 -3.59
C PHE A 28 -2.86 2.37 -3.60
N GLY A 29 -3.76 1.91 -2.75
CA GLY A 29 -5.07 2.52 -2.51
C GLY A 29 -5.23 2.93 -1.06
N ALA A 30 -5.77 4.12 -0.81
CA ALA A 30 -6.06 4.59 0.54
C ALA A 30 -7.24 5.56 0.61
N ILE A 31 -7.97 5.51 1.73
CA ILE A 31 -8.99 6.48 2.13
C ILE A 31 -8.72 6.98 3.55
N VAL A 32 -8.79 8.29 3.74
CA VAL A 32 -8.70 8.94 5.06
C VAL A 32 -10.11 9.22 5.55
N VAL A 33 -10.39 8.82 6.79
CA VAL A 33 -11.73 8.81 7.37
C VAL A 33 -11.76 9.59 8.69
N CYS A 34 -12.81 10.39 8.89
CA CYS A 34 -13.09 11.05 10.16
C CYS A 34 -13.47 10.00 11.23
N PRO A 35 -12.74 9.87 12.35
CA PRO A 35 -13.00 8.81 13.32
C PRO A 35 -14.33 8.97 14.08
N ARG A 36 -14.93 10.18 14.08
CA ARG A 36 -16.20 10.46 14.78
C ARG A 36 -17.42 10.30 13.87
N ARG A 37 -17.31 10.74 12.63
CA ARG A 37 -18.42 10.77 11.66
C ARG A 37 -18.38 9.61 10.67
N LEU A 38 -17.24 8.92 10.56
CA LEU A 38 -16.98 7.84 9.60
C LEU A 38 -17.19 8.26 8.14
N GLU A 39 -16.96 9.55 7.86
CA GLU A 39 -17.00 10.11 6.52
C GLU A 39 -15.61 10.04 5.88
N GLU A 40 -15.58 9.72 4.58
CA GLU A 40 -14.38 9.86 3.76
C GLU A 40 -14.02 11.35 3.63
N LEU A 41 -12.79 11.68 4.01
CA LEU A 41 -12.22 13.02 3.92
C LEU A 41 -11.36 13.18 2.66
N ARG A 42 -10.71 12.10 2.24
CA ARG A 42 -9.80 12.05 1.09
C ARG A 42 -9.62 10.61 0.64
N SER A 43 -9.62 10.38 -0.66
CA SER A 43 -9.19 9.12 -1.27
C SER A 43 -8.03 9.35 -2.23
N TYR A 44 -7.25 8.30 -2.44
CA TYR A 44 -6.20 8.23 -3.44
C TYR A 44 -6.00 6.78 -3.85
N SER A 45 -5.90 6.52 -5.15
CA SER A 45 -5.41 5.25 -5.66
C SER A 45 -4.48 5.51 -6.84
N THR A 46 -3.44 4.70 -6.98
CA THR A 46 -2.50 4.79 -8.09
C THR A 46 -1.85 3.44 -8.36
N LEU A 47 -1.70 3.10 -9.63
CA LEU A 47 -0.76 2.07 -10.05
C LEU A 47 0.68 2.55 -9.80
N VAL A 48 1.56 1.61 -9.48
CA VAL A 48 2.97 1.86 -9.20
C VAL A 48 3.81 1.01 -10.14
N ARG A 49 4.56 1.66 -11.02
CA ARG A 49 5.46 0.97 -11.94
C ARG A 49 6.64 0.37 -11.16
N PRO A 50 6.82 -0.97 -11.20
CA PRO A 50 7.95 -1.62 -10.56
C PRO A 50 9.26 -1.32 -11.32
N ALA A 51 10.40 -1.51 -10.65
CA ALA A 51 11.71 -1.37 -11.29
C ALA A 51 11.93 -2.39 -12.42
N ASP A 52 11.35 -3.58 -12.29
CA ASP A 52 11.38 -4.64 -13.29
C ASP A 52 9.96 -5.12 -13.63
N LEU A 53 9.49 -4.79 -14.84
CA LEU A 53 8.18 -5.21 -15.36
C LEU A 53 8.08 -6.72 -15.62
N SER A 54 9.20 -7.45 -15.57
CA SER A 54 9.20 -8.91 -15.67
C SER A 54 8.56 -9.59 -14.44
N CYS A 55 8.46 -8.87 -13.31
CA CYS A 55 7.80 -9.38 -12.10
C CYS A 55 6.28 -9.61 -12.28
N VAL A 56 5.68 -8.95 -13.29
CA VAL A 56 4.24 -9.07 -13.60
C VAL A 56 4.01 -10.38 -14.33
N SER A 57 3.69 -11.42 -13.57
CA SER A 57 3.41 -12.76 -14.05
C SER A 57 1.96 -12.94 -14.47
N PRO A 58 1.62 -13.93 -15.33
CA PRO A 58 0.22 -14.27 -15.61
C PRO A 58 -0.58 -14.61 -14.34
N THR A 59 0.07 -15.15 -13.30
CA THR A 59 -0.57 -15.38 -12.00
C THR A 59 -0.89 -14.06 -11.30
N SER A 60 0.03 -13.09 -11.31
CA SER A 60 -0.24 -11.75 -10.76
C SER A 60 -1.45 -11.11 -11.44
N VAL A 61 -1.46 -11.12 -12.78
CA VAL A 61 -2.59 -10.59 -13.57
C VAL A 61 -3.90 -11.30 -13.25
N ARG A 62 -3.90 -12.62 -13.02
CA ARG A 62 -5.12 -13.33 -12.59
C ARG A 62 -5.58 -12.96 -11.18
N CYS A 63 -4.65 -12.64 -10.30
CA CYS A 63 -4.96 -12.29 -8.91
C CYS A 63 -5.56 -10.88 -8.79
N ASN A 64 -5.02 -9.89 -9.50
CA ASN A 64 -5.39 -8.48 -9.32
C ASN A 64 -5.79 -7.73 -10.60
N GLY A 65 -5.69 -8.35 -11.78
CA GLY A 65 -6.03 -7.72 -13.06
C GLY A 65 -5.02 -6.69 -13.57
N ILE A 66 -3.91 -6.44 -12.86
CA ILE A 66 -2.94 -5.41 -13.22
C ILE A 66 -2.02 -5.90 -14.33
N THR A 67 -2.12 -5.29 -15.52
CA THR A 67 -1.33 -5.69 -16.69
C THR A 67 0.01 -4.94 -16.77
N ARG A 68 0.98 -5.54 -17.48
CA ARG A 68 2.28 -4.89 -17.75
C ARG A 68 2.10 -3.56 -18.48
N ASP A 69 1.16 -3.50 -19.42
CA ASP A 69 0.91 -2.30 -20.22
C ASP A 69 0.35 -1.17 -19.36
N ALA A 70 -0.58 -1.47 -18.44
CA ALA A 70 -1.09 -0.50 -17.47
C ALA A 70 0.02 0.06 -16.56
N LEU A 71 0.97 -0.79 -16.16
CA LEU A 71 2.11 -0.40 -15.33
C LEU A 71 3.18 0.37 -16.11
N SER A 72 3.30 0.17 -17.42
CA SER A 72 4.35 0.81 -18.23
C SER A 72 4.26 2.34 -18.22
N THR A 73 3.04 2.87 -18.17
CA THR A 73 2.71 4.30 -18.15
C THR A 73 2.47 4.83 -16.72
N ALA A 74 2.42 3.95 -15.72
CA ALA A 74 2.23 4.32 -14.32
C ALA A 74 3.45 5.06 -13.74
N PRO A 75 3.27 5.90 -12.70
CA PRO A 75 4.38 6.52 -11.98
C PRO A 75 5.21 5.47 -11.23
N SER A 76 6.49 5.74 -11.04
CA SER A 76 7.31 4.96 -10.10
C SER A 76 6.95 5.28 -8.65
N PHE A 77 7.32 4.40 -7.72
CA PHE A 77 7.06 4.64 -6.30
C PHE A 77 7.71 5.96 -5.81
N HIS A 78 8.92 6.27 -6.26
CA HIS A 78 9.59 7.53 -5.95
C HIS A 78 8.73 8.76 -6.29
N GLN A 79 8.00 8.74 -7.42
CA GLN A 79 7.16 9.85 -7.86
C GLN A 79 5.91 10.05 -6.98
N VAL A 80 5.41 8.98 -6.35
CA VAL A 80 4.20 9.04 -5.49
C VAL A 80 4.51 9.01 -3.99
N ALA A 81 5.76 8.74 -3.60
CA ALA A 81 6.15 8.52 -2.21
C ALA A 81 5.88 9.70 -1.27
N GLU A 82 5.97 10.95 -1.75
CA GLU A 82 5.58 12.13 -0.95
C GLU A 82 4.09 12.11 -0.59
N LEU A 83 3.23 11.79 -1.55
CA LEU A 83 1.80 11.74 -1.33
C LEU A 83 1.41 10.56 -0.43
N VAL A 84 2.00 9.38 -0.68
CA VAL A 84 1.82 8.20 0.18
C VAL A 84 2.25 8.51 1.62
N TYR A 85 3.40 9.15 1.81
CA TYR A 85 3.89 9.56 3.12
C TYR A 85 2.91 10.53 3.80
N ASP A 86 2.46 11.58 3.10
CA ASP A 86 1.49 12.52 3.65
C ASP A 86 0.16 11.84 4.01
N MET A 87 -0.28 10.83 3.27
CA MET A 87 -1.50 10.10 3.60
C MET A 87 -1.35 9.22 4.85
N LEU A 88 -0.21 8.55 5.00
CA LEU A 88 -0.04 7.52 6.04
C LEU A 88 0.56 8.07 7.34
N ASN A 89 1.54 8.97 7.25
CA ASN A 89 2.39 9.30 8.39
C ASN A 89 1.61 9.98 9.52
N GLY A 90 1.76 9.43 10.72
CA GLY A 90 1.15 9.96 11.93
C GLY A 90 -0.37 9.78 12.02
N ARG A 91 -0.99 8.91 11.20
CA ARG A 91 -2.40 8.52 11.30
C ARG A 91 -2.57 7.14 11.91
N VAL A 92 -3.80 6.79 12.29
CA VAL A 92 -4.13 5.39 12.63
C VAL A 92 -4.28 4.62 11.32
N TRP A 93 -3.56 3.52 11.17
CA TRP A 93 -3.64 2.67 9.98
C TRP A 93 -4.70 1.60 10.18
N ALA A 94 -5.49 1.32 9.16
CA ALA A 94 -6.51 0.30 9.17
C ALA A 94 -6.50 -0.49 7.86
N GLY A 95 -6.79 -1.78 7.92
CA GLY A 95 -6.80 -2.65 6.75
C GLY A 95 -7.13 -4.10 7.12
N HIS A 96 -7.03 -5.01 6.17
CA HIS A 96 -7.27 -6.44 6.39
C HIS A 96 -5.96 -7.21 6.27
N ASN A 97 -5.56 -7.93 7.34
CA ASN A 97 -4.25 -8.59 7.39
C ASN A 97 -3.07 -7.61 7.23
N ILE A 98 -3.31 -6.34 7.56
CA ILE A 98 -2.43 -5.21 7.27
C ILE A 98 -1.09 -5.32 8.00
N LEU A 99 -1.08 -5.94 9.19
CA LEU A 99 0.13 -6.13 9.98
C LEU A 99 1.12 -7.06 9.29
N ARG A 100 0.60 -8.12 8.66
CA ARG A 100 1.41 -9.17 8.06
C ARG A 100 1.77 -8.88 6.61
N PHE A 101 1.01 -8.02 5.95
CA PHE A 101 1.15 -7.77 4.52
C PHE A 101 1.44 -6.30 4.20
N ASP A 102 0.44 -5.43 4.17
CA ASP A 102 0.53 -4.10 3.56
C ASP A 102 1.54 -3.19 4.28
N CYS A 103 1.58 -3.23 5.61
CA CYS A 103 2.55 -2.47 6.40
C CYS A 103 4.00 -2.83 6.03
N LEU A 104 4.25 -4.10 5.74
CA LEU A 104 5.58 -4.56 5.32
C LEU A 104 5.89 -4.08 3.90
N ARG A 105 4.94 -4.20 2.97
CA ARG A 105 5.11 -3.74 1.58
C ARG A 105 5.39 -2.24 1.47
N ILE A 106 4.70 -1.42 2.26
CA ILE A 106 4.96 0.03 2.30
C ILE A 106 6.37 0.32 2.81
N ARG A 107 6.79 -0.31 3.91
CA ARG A 107 8.16 -0.11 4.44
C ARG A 107 9.23 -0.54 3.44
N GLU A 108 9.03 -1.68 2.77
CA GLU A 108 9.92 -2.16 1.70
C GLU A 108 10.03 -1.13 0.56
N ALA A 109 8.91 -0.59 0.09
CA ALA A 109 8.89 0.39 -1.00
C ALA A 109 9.61 1.70 -0.63
N PHE A 110 9.47 2.19 0.61
CA PHE A 110 10.23 3.36 1.09
C PHE A 110 11.72 3.07 1.23
N ALA A 111 12.09 1.88 1.72
CA ALA A 111 13.48 1.46 1.83
C ALA A 111 14.17 1.36 0.46
N GLU A 112 13.46 0.86 -0.57
CA GLU A 112 13.99 0.73 -1.93
C GLU A 112 14.37 2.07 -2.57
N ILE A 113 13.67 3.15 -2.21
CA ILE A 113 13.98 4.50 -2.68
C ILE A 113 14.88 5.29 -1.70
N GLY A 114 15.39 4.64 -0.66
CA GLY A 114 16.29 5.25 0.32
C GLY A 114 15.64 6.32 1.20
N ARG A 115 14.32 6.22 1.46
CA ARG A 115 13.56 7.18 2.27
C ARG A 115 13.02 6.53 3.56
N PRO A 116 12.87 7.30 4.65
CA PRO A 116 12.20 6.79 5.85
C PRO A 116 10.74 6.49 5.56
N ALA A 117 10.25 5.36 6.05
CA ALA A 117 8.85 4.96 5.93
C ALA A 117 7.95 5.84 6.83
N PRO A 118 6.66 6.01 6.47
CA PRO A 118 5.68 6.62 7.36
C PRO A 118 5.43 5.73 8.57
N GLU A 119 5.15 6.33 9.73
CA GLU A 119 4.86 5.60 10.96
C GLU A 119 3.38 5.77 11.39
N PRO A 120 2.70 4.69 11.81
CA PRO A 120 1.35 4.76 12.34
C PRO A 120 1.34 5.27 13.78
N LYS A 121 0.23 5.89 14.18
CA LYS A 121 -0.09 6.10 15.61
C LYS A 121 -0.68 4.87 16.29
N GLY A 122 -1.29 4.00 15.50
CA GLY A 122 -1.93 2.76 15.91
C GLY A 122 -2.31 1.98 14.66
N ILE A 123 -2.52 0.68 14.81
CA ILE A 123 -2.88 -0.20 13.70
C ILE A 123 -4.14 -0.97 14.09
N ILE A 124 -5.13 -0.96 13.19
CA ILE A 124 -6.37 -1.71 13.25
C ILE A 124 -6.30 -2.77 12.15
N ASP A 125 -5.98 -4.00 12.54
CA ASP A 125 -6.01 -5.14 11.63
C ASP A 125 -7.36 -5.84 11.74
N SER A 126 -8.20 -5.69 10.72
CA SER A 126 -9.54 -6.27 10.73
C SER A 126 -9.54 -7.80 10.70
N LEU A 127 -8.50 -8.46 10.17
CA LEU A 127 -8.41 -9.92 10.25
C LEU A 127 -8.28 -10.35 11.70
N GLU A 128 -7.32 -9.76 12.42
CA GLU A 128 -7.07 -10.06 13.84
C GLU A 128 -8.26 -9.68 14.76
N LEU A 129 -9.11 -8.73 14.36
CA LEU A 129 -10.33 -8.36 15.09
C LEU A 129 -11.50 -9.31 14.83
N LEU A 130 -11.65 -9.81 13.60
CA LEU A 130 -12.80 -10.61 13.17
C LEU A 130 -12.61 -12.11 13.38
N THR A 131 -11.40 -12.57 13.64
CA THR A 131 -11.09 -13.99 13.92
C THR A 131 -10.94 -14.30 15.41
N ARG A 132 -11.51 -13.45 16.28
CA ARG A 132 -11.53 -13.64 17.74
C ARG A 132 -12.87 -14.18 18.22
#